data_AF-A0A8I2FRK8-F1
#
_entry.id   AF-A0A8I2FRK8-F1
#
_cell.length_a   1.000
_cell.length_b   1.000
_cell.length_c   1.000
_cell.angle_alpha   90.00
_cell.angle_beta   90.00
_cell.angle_gamma   90.00
#
_symmetry.space_group_name_H-M   'P 1'
#
loop_
_entity.id
_entity.type
_entity.pdbx_description
1 polymer ?
#
loop_
_entity_poly.entity_id
_entity_poly.type
_entity_poly.pdbx_seq_one_letter_code
_entity_poly.pdbx_strand_id
1 'polypeptide(L)'
;MEITPELEANFSKLMISSILPIKLAAKLKGKIGKETKKAVTRTSDKHTETTLRKAIDKLTQKLPVPVVLFIDEMDRFFKTVNPDSDWIHEVIKLLQFTTEIMTNRNLIFIFALQPEIYDIFAKAYRGEGDDSILKYVPAFKKIDGFNIDFARKAVRESLKFAGYKGKIEDLFEEGILETVLSAVKSNPRQFMLSLTDLTILAYKKNQKQVNRPILKEFLLQKFGETGPEEWRKSL
;
A
#
# COMPACT_ATOMS: atom_id res chain seq x y z
N MET A 1 -0.64 24.66 18.27
CA MET A 1 -1.94 24.00 18.48
C MET A 1 -1.78 22.58 17.96
N GLU A 2 -1.87 21.57 18.82
CA GLU A 2 -1.69 20.16 18.46
C GLU A 2 -2.89 19.64 17.68
N ILE A 3 -2.65 18.76 16.69
CA ILE A 3 -3.70 18.07 15.95
C ILE A 3 -4.26 16.99 16.88
N THR A 4 -5.52 17.12 17.27
CA THR A 4 -6.17 16.13 18.13
C THR A 4 -6.67 14.94 17.31
N PRO A 5 -6.76 13.73 17.90
CA PRO A 5 -7.32 12.54 17.22
C PRO A 5 -8.74 12.74 16.66
N GLU A 6 -9.54 13.58 17.31
CA GLU A 6 -10.88 13.96 16.84
C GLU A 6 -10.83 14.84 15.58
N LEU A 7 -9.82 15.71 15.46
CA LEU A 7 -9.59 16.52 14.27
C LEU A 7 -9.17 15.63 13.09
N GLU A 8 -8.30 14.66 13.34
CA GLU A 8 -7.81 13.67 12.36
C GLU A 8 -8.93 12.74 11.84
N ALA A 9 -9.77 12.23 12.75
CA ALA A 9 -10.90 11.37 12.39
C ALA A 9 -11.96 12.12 11.58
N ASN A 10 -12.27 13.36 11.95
CA ASN A 10 -13.21 14.21 11.21
C ASN A 10 -12.65 14.62 9.84
N PHE A 11 -11.35 14.89 9.76
CA PHE A 11 -10.65 15.24 8.52
C PHE A 11 -10.68 14.08 7.52
N SER A 12 -10.31 12.87 7.96
CA SER A 12 -10.32 11.66 7.15
C SER A 12 -11.72 11.38 6.57
N LYS A 13 -12.75 11.51 7.42
CA LYS A 13 -14.15 11.26 7.03
C LYS A 13 -14.65 12.26 5.98
N LEU A 14 -14.31 13.54 6.11
CA LEU A 14 -14.69 14.60 5.18
C LEU A 14 -13.97 14.47 3.84
N MET A 15 -12.68 14.13 3.86
CA MET A 15 -11.88 13.96 2.63
C MET A 15 -12.32 12.74 1.83
N ILE A 16 -12.55 11.58 2.47
CA ILE A 16 -13.00 10.37 1.78
C ILE A 16 -14.37 10.58 1.11
N SER A 17 -15.32 11.22 1.81
CA SER A 17 -16.62 11.56 1.20
C SER A 17 -16.49 12.58 0.06
N SER A 18 -15.39 13.32 0.04
CA SER A 18 -15.15 14.40 -0.90
C SER A 18 -14.42 13.97 -2.17
N ILE A 19 -13.62 12.91 -2.10
CA ILE A 19 -12.73 12.49 -3.19
C ILE A 19 -13.40 11.44 -4.10
N LEU A 20 -14.41 10.71 -3.61
CA LEU A 20 -15.06 9.64 -4.38
C LEU A 20 -16.14 10.20 -5.35
N PRO A 21 -16.06 9.93 -6.66
CA PRO A 21 -17.10 10.31 -7.61
C PRO A 21 -18.48 9.74 -7.24
N ILE A 22 -19.54 10.53 -7.38
CA ILE A 22 -20.92 10.18 -6.98
C ILE A 22 -21.42 8.87 -7.62
N LYS A 23 -21.11 8.63 -8.90
CA LYS A 23 -21.49 7.39 -9.62
C LYS A 23 -20.82 6.15 -9.01
N LEU A 24 -19.61 6.32 -8.46
CA LEU A 24 -18.84 5.29 -7.77
C LEU A 24 -19.44 4.98 -6.39
N ALA A 25 -19.79 6.02 -5.62
CA ALA A 25 -20.46 5.90 -4.32
C ALA A 25 -21.84 5.22 -4.43
N ALA A 26 -22.58 5.47 -5.51
CA ALA A 26 -23.87 4.83 -5.78
C ALA A 26 -23.73 3.33 -6.11
N LYS A 27 -22.74 2.94 -6.92
CA LYS A 27 -22.42 1.52 -7.20
C LYS A 27 -21.99 0.75 -5.95
N LEU A 28 -21.30 1.40 -5.01
CA LEU A 28 -20.93 0.82 -3.71
C LEU A 28 -22.14 0.44 -2.85
N LYS A 29 -23.17 1.30 -2.78
CA LYS A 29 -24.42 0.98 -2.08
C LYS A 29 -25.13 -0.24 -2.68
N GLY A 30 -25.02 -0.45 -3.99
CA GLY A 30 -25.61 -1.60 -4.68
C GLY A 30 -24.92 -2.94 -4.37
N LYS A 31 -23.59 -2.95 -4.16
CA LYS A 31 -22.82 -4.17 -3.85
C LYS A 31 -22.67 -4.48 -2.35
N ILE A 32 -22.66 -3.48 -1.47
CA ILE A 32 -22.50 -3.66 0.00
C ILE A 32 -23.86 -3.96 0.68
N GLY A 33 -24.98 -3.85 -0.04
CA GLY A 33 -26.35 -4.03 0.47
C GLY A 33 -26.73 -5.42 1.02
N LYS A 34 -25.80 -6.38 1.14
CA LYS A 34 -26.05 -7.64 1.87
C LYS A 34 -25.44 -7.71 3.26
N GLU A 35 -24.50 -6.84 3.63
CA GLU A 35 -23.90 -6.86 4.97
C GLU A 35 -23.69 -5.45 5.51
N THR A 36 -24.77 -4.87 6.07
CA THR A 36 -24.82 -3.97 7.24
C THR A 36 -26.08 -3.11 7.19
N LYS A 37 -27.21 -3.65 7.68
CA LYS A 37 -28.37 -2.85 8.08
C LYS A 37 -28.06 -2.16 9.41
N LYS A 38 -27.31 -1.05 9.37
CA LYS A 38 -27.31 0.07 10.36
C LYS A 38 -26.09 0.97 10.13
N ALA A 39 -26.21 1.92 9.20
CA ALA A 39 -25.41 3.14 9.22
C ALA A 39 -26.06 4.21 8.34
N VAL A 40 -26.76 5.12 9.01
CA VAL A 40 -27.05 6.50 8.61
C VAL A 40 -27.77 6.67 7.25
N THR A 41 -29.05 7.05 7.34
CA THR A 41 -29.73 7.94 6.40
C THR A 41 -28.92 9.23 6.24
N ARG A 42 -27.79 9.18 5.53
CA ARG A 42 -27.16 10.37 4.98
C ARG A 42 -27.87 10.65 3.69
N THR A 43 -28.59 11.77 3.67
CA THR A 43 -28.88 12.52 2.47
C THR A 43 -27.62 12.46 1.59
N SER A 44 -27.77 11.90 0.40
CA SER A 44 -26.78 12.06 -0.65
C SER A 44 -26.80 13.53 -1.04
N ASP A 45 -26.22 14.39 -0.21
CA ASP A 45 -25.93 15.75 -0.61
C ASP A 45 -24.98 15.58 -1.79
N LYS A 46 -25.49 15.94 -2.97
CA LYS A 46 -24.74 15.89 -4.22
C LYS A 46 -23.56 16.84 -4.06
N HIS A 47 -22.42 16.32 -3.61
CA HIS A 47 -21.19 17.08 -3.56
C HIS A 47 -20.75 17.32 -5.00
N THR A 48 -21.08 18.50 -5.52
CA THR A 48 -20.51 19.00 -6.77
C THR A 48 -19.03 19.31 -6.56
N GLU A 49 -18.25 19.27 -7.63
CA GLU A 49 -16.84 19.68 -7.61
C GLU A 49 -16.62 21.02 -6.86
N THR A 50 -17.53 21.97 -7.06
CA THR A 50 -17.53 23.28 -6.40
C THR A 50 -17.74 23.21 -4.88
N THR A 51 -18.61 22.31 -4.40
CA THR A 51 -18.84 22.16 -2.94
C THR A 51 -17.68 21.44 -2.28
N LEU A 52 -17.04 20.50 -2.97
CA LEU A 52 -15.83 19.82 -2.54
C LEU A 52 -14.66 20.79 -2.38
N ARG A 53 -14.41 21.62 -3.41
CA ARG A 53 -13.39 22.68 -3.35
C ARG A 53 -13.61 23.60 -2.16
N LYS A 54 -14.84 24.13 -2.00
CA LYS A 54 -15.16 25.02 -0.85
C LYS A 54 -14.93 24.35 0.51
N ALA A 55 -15.18 23.05 0.63
CA ALA A 55 -14.92 22.32 1.87
C ALA A 55 -13.41 22.20 2.14
N ILE A 56 -12.63 21.84 1.12
CA ILE A 56 -11.17 21.75 1.20
C ILE A 56 -10.55 23.10 1.51
N ASP A 57 -11.02 24.18 0.88
CA ASP A 57 -10.59 25.55 1.13
C ASP A 57 -10.78 25.94 2.60
N LYS A 58 -11.98 25.69 3.13
CA LYS A 58 -12.30 25.98 4.54
C LYS A 58 -11.49 25.12 5.51
N LEU A 59 -11.18 23.88 5.15
CA LEU A 59 -10.36 22.99 5.98
C LEU A 59 -8.91 23.46 6.01
N THR A 60 -8.35 23.79 4.86
CA THR A 60 -6.93 24.13 4.70
C THR A 60 -6.58 25.50 5.26
N GLN A 61 -7.51 26.46 5.26
CA GLN A 61 -7.36 27.74 5.96
C GLN A 61 -7.17 27.59 7.48
N LYS A 62 -7.63 26.47 8.06
CA LYS A 62 -7.52 26.21 9.50
C LYS A 62 -6.26 25.43 9.87
N LEU A 63 -5.48 24.97 8.89
CA LEU A 63 -4.30 24.15 9.11
C LEU A 63 -3.06 25.05 9.18
N PRO A 64 -2.42 25.19 10.36
CA PRO A 64 -1.24 26.05 10.53
C PRO A 64 0.01 25.46 9.86
N VAL A 65 -0.04 24.20 9.43
CA VAL A 65 1.07 23.45 8.82
C VAL A 65 0.57 22.61 7.64
N PRO A 66 1.43 22.31 6.66
CA PRO A 66 1.08 21.42 5.56
C PRO A 66 0.62 20.06 6.08
N VAL A 67 -0.49 19.55 5.52
CA VAL A 67 -0.99 18.21 5.83
C VAL A 67 -0.69 17.26 4.68
N VAL A 68 -0.06 16.14 5.00
CA VAL A 68 0.21 15.05 4.05
C VAL A 68 -0.96 14.08 4.06
N LEU A 69 -1.55 13.86 2.90
CA LEU A 69 -2.60 12.89 2.63
C LEU A 69 -2.00 11.74 1.85
N PHE A 70 -1.74 10.62 2.53
CA PHE A 70 -1.31 9.39 1.91
C PHE A 70 -2.53 8.56 1.49
N ILE A 71 -2.62 8.25 0.20
CA ILE A 71 -3.70 7.49 -0.39
C ILE A 71 -3.13 6.18 -0.96
N ASP A 72 -3.51 5.06 -0.34
CA ASP A 72 -3.06 3.72 -0.71
C ASP A 72 -4.16 2.94 -1.44
N GLU A 73 -3.77 2.03 -2.33
CA GLU A 73 -4.61 1.09 -3.09
C GLU A 73 -5.84 1.72 -3.81
N MET A 74 -5.78 3.01 -4.16
CA MET A 74 -6.91 3.72 -4.78
C MET A 74 -7.31 3.14 -6.13
N ASP A 75 -6.35 2.66 -6.89
CA ASP A 75 -6.54 2.04 -8.20
C ASP A 75 -7.11 0.61 -8.11
N ARG A 76 -6.78 -0.14 -7.05
CA ARG A 76 -7.39 -1.43 -6.76
C ARG A 76 -8.91 -1.31 -6.57
N PHE A 77 -9.34 -0.20 -5.97
CA PHE A 77 -10.76 0.14 -5.84
C PHE A 77 -11.42 0.25 -7.23
N PHE A 78 -10.85 1.02 -8.16
CA PHE A 78 -11.40 1.16 -9.51
C PHE A 78 -11.41 -0.15 -10.29
N LYS A 79 -10.32 -0.92 -10.19
CA LYS A 79 -10.19 -2.25 -10.83
C LYS A 79 -11.26 -3.23 -10.34
N THR A 80 -11.63 -3.18 -9.07
CA THR A 80 -12.66 -4.06 -8.48
C THR A 80 -14.07 -3.62 -8.85
N VAL A 81 -14.31 -2.30 -8.94
CA VAL A 81 -15.64 -1.76 -9.24
C VAL A 81 -15.97 -1.84 -10.73
N ASN A 82 -14.97 -1.68 -11.61
CA ASN A 82 -15.14 -1.72 -13.06
C ASN A 82 -13.98 -2.47 -13.75
N PRO A 83 -13.93 -3.81 -13.65
CA PRO A 83 -12.86 -4.63 -14.23
C PRO A 83 -12.81 -4.54 -15.77
N ASP A 84 -13.96 -4.30 -16.42
CA ASP A 84 -14.09 -4.20 -17.88
C ASP A 84 -13.95 -2.75 -18.41
N SER A 85 -13.70 -1.77 -17.53
CA SER A 85 -13.49 -0.38 -17.92
C SER A 85 -12.02 -0.02 -17.94
N ASP A 86 -11.70 1.06 -18.64
CA ASP A 86 -10.42 1.74 -18.55
C ASP A 86 -10.26 2.43 -17.17
N TRP A 87 -10.09 1.61 -16.13
CA TRP A 87 -9.91 2.06 -14.75
C TRP A 87 -8.68 2.95 -14.60
N ILE A 88 -7.69 2.79 -15.48
CA ILE A 88 -6.50 3.61 -15.58
C ILE A 88 -6.90 5.05 -15.92
N HIS A 89 -7.78 5.24 -16.91
CA HIS A 89 -8.30 6.55 -17.27
C HIS A 89 -9.05 7.24 -16.10
N GLU A 90 -9.80 6.49 -15.31
CA GLU A 90 -10.46 7.03 -14.12
C GLU A 90 -9.48 7.41 -13.00
N VAL A 91 -8.39 6.64 -12.82
CA VAL A 91 -7.28 7.01 -11.93
C VAL A 91 -6.61 8.30 -12.40
N ILE A 92 -6.33 8.45 -13.70
CA ILE A 92 -5.72 9.67 -14.27
C ILE A 92 -6.63 10.90 -14.06
N LYS A 93 -7.95 10.78 -14.29
CA LYS A 93 -8.90 11.87 -14.00
C LYS A 93 -8.86 12.31 -12.54
N LEU A 94 -8.72 11.35 -11.63
CA LEU A 94 -8.63 11.64 -10.21
C LEU A 94 -7.33 12.38 -9.85
N LEU A 95 -6.21 11.99 -10.46
CA LEU A 95 -4.93 12.68 -10.31
C LEU A 95 -4.97 14.11 -10.87
N GLN A 96 -5.67 14.32 -12.00
CA GLN A 96 -5.93 15.67 -12.51
C GLN A 96 -6.70 16.51 -11.48
N PHE A 97 -7.79 15.97 -10.94
CA PHE A 97 -8.60 16.67 -9.94
C PHE A 97 -7.80 17.01 -8.67
N THR A 98 -6.94 16.09 -8.21
CA THR A 98 -6.12 16.31 -7.01
C THR A 98 -5.02 17.34 -7.25
N THR A 99 -4.47 17.44 -8.45
CA THR A 99 -3.52 18.49 -8.83
C THR A 99 -4.13 19.88 -8.68
N GLU A 100 -5.36 20.05 -9.17
CA GLU A 100 -6.07 21.33 -9.08
C GLU A 100 -6.38 21.73 -7.63
N ILE A 101 -6.44 20.75 -6.72
CA ILE A 101 -6.53 20.97 -5.26
C ILE A 101 -5.15 21.32 -4.67
N MET A 102 -4.09 20.59 -5.05
CA MET A 102 -2.72 20.73 -4.52
C MET A 102 -2.14 22.12 -4.75
N THR A 103 -2.33 22.71 -5.94
CA THR A 103 -1.67 23.97 -6.32
C THR A 103 -2.06 25.15 -5.43
N ASN A 104 -3.17 25.06 -4.68
CA ASN A 104 -3.77 26.22 -4.02
C ASN A 104 -3.92 26.06 -2.50
N ARG A 105 -3.39 24.99 -1.90
CA ARG A 105 -3.78 24.57 -0.55
C ARG A 105 -2.60 24.03 0.27
N ASN A 106 -2.70 24.14 1.59
CA ASN A 106 -1.73 23.62 2.56
C ASN A 106 -1.78 22.08 2.68
N LEU A 107 -1.82 21.37 1.53
CA LEU A 107 -1.99 19.93 1.42
C LEU A 107 -0.97 19.33 0.45
N ILE A 108 -0.45 18.16 0.81
CA ILE A 108 0.42 17.34 -0.03
C ILE A 108 -0.27 15.99 -0.20
N PHE A 109 -0.54 15.58 -1.44
CA PHE A 109 -1.07 14.23 -1.70
C PHE A 109 0.06 13.30 -2.13
N ILE A 110 0.09 12.11 -1.54
CA ILE A 110 1.00 11.03 -1.92
C ILE A 110 0.15 9.82 -2.30
N PHE A 111 0.25 9.38 -3.54
CA PHE A 111 -0.48 8.22 -4.05
C PHE A 111 0.44 7.01 -4.15
N ALA A 112 0.07 5.91 -3.49
CA ALA A 112 0.64 4.59 -3.72
C ALA A 112 -0.27 3.83 -4.69
N LEU A 113 0.25 3.58 -5.89
CA LEU A 113 -0.49 2.98 -7.01
C LEU A 113 0.14 1.64 -7.40
N GLN A 114 -0.51 0.90 -8.28
CA GLN A 114 -0.01 -0.34 -8.85
C GLN A 114 1.08 -0.06 -9.91
N PRO A 115 1.97 -1.02 -10.16
CA PRO A 115 3.09 -0.87 -11.10
C PRO A 115 2.69 -0.40 -12.50
N GLU A 116 1.52 -0.81 -13.01
CA GLU A 116 1.03 -0.47 -14.35
C GLU A 116 0.88 1.05 -14.54
N ILE A 117 0.47 1.79 -13.52
CA ILE A 117 0.34 3.25 -13.58
C ILE A 117 1.73 3.92 -13.63
N TYR A 118 2.69 3.42 -12.85
CA TYR A 118 4.06 3.94 -12.88
C TYR A 118 4.74 3.71 -14.23
N ASP A 119 4.42 2.60 -14.91
CA ASP A 119 4.95 2.34 -16.25
C ASP A 119 4.39 3.31 -17.31
N ILE A 120 3.13 3.74 -17.16
CA ILE A 120 2.54 4.79 -18.00
C ILE A 120 3.27 6.12 -17.77
N PHE A 121 3.49 6.51 -16.52
CA PHE A 121 4.27 7.72 -16.21
C PHE A 121 5.70 7.61 -16.75
N ALA A 122 6.36 6.48 -16.57
CA ALA A 122 7.72 6.27 -17.07
C ALA A 122 7.81 6.36 -18.60
N LYS A 123 6.79 5.87 -19.33
CA LYS A 123 6.69 6.02 -20.79
C LYS A 123 6.50 7.47 -21.20
N ALA A 124 5.57 8.19 -20.57
CA ALA A 124 5.35 9.62 -20.82
C ALA A 124 6.63 10.45 -20.57
N TYR A 125 7.39 10.15 -19.50
CA TYR A 125 8.67 10.82 -19.26
C TYR A 125 9.74 10.57 -20.33
N ARG A 126 9.65 9.46 -21.07
CA ARG A 126 10.52 9.16 -22.22
C ARG A 126 9.98 9.67 -23.56
N GLY A 127 8.81 10.32 -23.57
CA GLY A 127 8.11 10.72 -24.80
C GLY A 127 7.46 9.54 -25.55
N GLU A 128 7.25 8.41 -24.86
CA GLU A 128 6.69 7.17 -25.41
C GLU A 128 5.22 6.98 -25.02
N GLY A 129 4.44 8.07 -24.90
CA GLY A 129 3.05 8.02 -24.43
C GLY A 129 2.34 9.36 -24.43
N ASP A 130 1.30 9.50 -23.61
CA ASP A 130 0.59 10.76 -23.41
C ASP A 130 1.31 11.63 -22.37
N ASP A 131 2.13 12.56 -22.83
CA ASP A 131 2.91 13.46 -21.97
C ASP A 131 2.03 14.43 -21.17
N SER A 132 0.75 14.61 -21.55
CA SER A 132 -0.17 15.51 -20.86
C SER A 132 -0.48 15.06 -19.44
N ILE A 133 -0.24 13.79 -19.10
CA ILE A 133 -0.44 13.26 -17.75
C ILE A 133 0.63 13.74 -16.76
N LEU A 134 1.81 14.13 -17.23
CA LEU A 134 2.93 14.52 -16.38
C LEU A 134 2.66 15.81 -15.60
N LYS A 135 1.80 16.68 -16.13
CA LYS A 135 1.38 17.92 -15.45
C LYS A 135 0.55 17.64 -14.18
N TYR A 136 -0.03 16.44 -14.05
CA TYR A 136 -0.83 16.04 -12.89
C TYR A 136 0.00 15.35 -11.80
N VAL A 137 1.17 14.82 -12.16
CA VAL A 137 2.07 14.16 -11.22
C VAL A 137 3.48 14.70 -11.47
N PRO A 138 3.78 15.89 -10.92
CA PRO A 138 5.05 16.57 -11.18
C PRO A 138 6.26 15.79 -10.64
N ALA A 139 6.03 14.88 -9.69
CA ALA A 139 7.03 13.97 -9.17
C ALA A 139 6.41 12.58 -9.00
N PHE A 140 7.04 11.57 -9.61
CA PHE A 140 6.74 10.17 -9.36
C PHE A 140 8.02 9.42 -9.02
N LYS A 141 7.89 8.37 -8.22
CA LYS A 141 9.01 7.47 -7.90
C LYS A 141 8.50 6.04 -7.94
N LYS A 142 8.98 5.27 -8.90
CA LYS A 142 8.83 3.81 -8.86
C LYS A 142 9.76 3.29 -7.76
N ILE A 143 9.20 2.58 -6.79
CA ILE A 143 9.99 1.96 -5.73
C ILE A 143 10.65 0.72 -6.31
N ASP A 144 11.95 0.57 -6.08
CA ASP A 144 12.69 -0.61 -6.53
C ASP A 144 12.12 -1.90 -5.91
N GLY A 145 12.35 -3.03 -6.59
CA GLY A 145 11.99 -4.33 -6.07
C GLY A 145 12.65 -4.64 -4.72
N PHE A 146 11.99 -5.44 -3.91
CA PHE A 146 12.48 -5.83 -2.59
C PHE A 146 13.55 -6.93 -2.71
N ASN A 147 14.81 -6.49 -2.80
CA ASN A 147 15.97 -7.36 -2.95
C ASN A 147 16.56 -7.82 -1.60
N ILE A 148 17.62 -8.65 -1.65
CA ILE A 148 18.24 -9.22 -0.45
C ILE A 148 18.87 -8.17 0.47
N ASP A 149 19.45 -7.10 -0.08
CA ASP A 149 20.06 -6.03 0.72
C ASP A 149 19.00 -5.28 1.53
N PHE A 150 17.88 -4.96 0.88
CA PHE A 150 16.74 -4.34 1.53
C PHE A 150 16.10 -5.28 2.55
N ALA A 151 15.96 -6.56 2.21
CA ALA A 151 15.45 -7.58 3.12
C ALA A 151 16.32 -7.71 4.39
N ARG A 152 17.65 -7.79 4.24
CA ARG A 152 18.60 -7.81 5.37
C ARG A 152 18.47 -6.55 6.22
N LYS A 153 18.35 -5.37 5.60
CA LYS A 153 18.13 -4.12 6.34
C LYS A 153 16.81 -4.14 7.11
N ALA A 154 15.72 -4.57 6.48
CA ALA A 154 14.40 -4.67 7.11
C ALA A 154 14.42 -5.61 8.33
N VAL A 155 15.11 -6.75 8.23
CA VAL A 155 15.29 -7.67 9.37
C VAL A 155 16.09 -7.01 10.49
N ARG A 156 17.21 -6.35 10.19
CA ARG A 156 18.02 -5.66 11.22
C ARG A 156 17.20 -4.62 11.99
N GLU A 157 16.45 -3.77 11.29
CA GLU A 157 15.60 -2.77 11.93
C GLU A 157 14.49 -3.41 12.76
N SER A 158 13.91 -4.52 12.28
CA SER A 158 12.90 -5.27 13.03
C SER A 158 13.46 -5.86 14.33
N LEU A 159 14.68 -6.42 14.29
CA LEU A 159 15.37 -6.95 15.46
C LEU A 159 15.73 -5.85 16.46
N LYS A 160 16.20 -4.70 15.96
CA LYS A 160 16.49 -3.52 16.79
C LYS A 160 15.22 -3.02 17.48
N PHE A 161 14.11 -2.93 16.75
CA PHE A 161 12.82 -2.53 17.30
C PHE A 161 12.31 -3.52 18.36
N ALA A 162 12.54 -4.82 18.16
CA ALA A 162 12.22 -5.86 19.13
C ALA A 162 13.17 -5.91 20.35
N GLY A 163 14.23 -5.08 20.38
CA GLY A 163 15.22 -5.07 21.46
C GLY A 163 16.15 -6.29 21.47
N TYR A 164 16.24 -7.02 20.35
CA TYR A 164 17.14 -8.15 20.22
C TYR A 164 18.61 -7.69 20.17
N LYS A 165 19.45 -8.24 21.06
CA LYS A 165 20.85 -7.83 21.22
C LYS A 165 21.84 -8.62 20.36
N GLY A 166 21.41 -9.73 19.78
CA GLY A 166 22.23 -10.57 18.90
C GLY A 166 22.28 -10.05 17.47
N LYS A 167 22.99 -10.79 16.62
CA LYS A 167 23.07 -10.56 15.18
C LYS A 167 22.00 -11.36 14.43
N ILE A 168 21.78 -11.04 13.16
CA ILE A 168 20.84 -11.81 12.31
C ILE A 168 21.25 -13.27 12.26
N GLU A 169 22.56 -13.52 12.17
CA GLU A 169 23.16 -14.83 12.05
C GLU A 169 22.93 -15.69 13.30
N ASP A 170 22.65 -15.08 14.45
CA ASP A 170 22.29 -15.81 15.68
C ASP A 170 20.86 -16.40 15.59
N LEU A 171 20.00 -15.83 14.75
CA LEU A 171 18.61 -16.24 14.56
C LEU A 171 18.39 -17.06 13.29
N PHE A 172 19.15 -16.78 12.23
CA PHE A 172 18.99 -17.41 10.93
C PHE A 172 20.33 -17.94 10.43
N GLU A 173 20.37 -19.23 10.11
CA GLU A 173 21.50 -19.83 9.38
C GLU A 173 21.73 -19.08 8.05
N GLU A 174 22.97 -19.09 7.57
CA GLU A 174 23.33 -18.49 6.29
C GLU A 174 22.48 -19.06 5.13
N GLY A 175 22.00 -18.19 4.24
CA GLY A 175 21.18 -18.57 3.09
C GLY A 175 19.68 -18.71 3.38
N ILE A 176 19.24 -18.68 4.65
CA ILE A 176 17.81 -18.79 4.99
C ILE A 176 17.03 -17.57 4.48
N LEU A 177 17.57 -16.35 4.64
CA LEU A 177 16.91 -15.13 4.19
C LEU A 177 16.75 -15.12 2.66
N GLU A 178 17.80 -15.49 1.92
CA GLU A 178 17.80 -15.61 0.46
C GLU A 178 16.75 -16.62 -0.01
N THR A 179 16.72 -17.79 0.63
CA THR A 179 15.77 -18.85 0.27
C THR A 179 14.33 -18.42 0.52
N VAL A 180 14.04 -17.78 1.66
CA VAL A 180 12.70 -17.27 1.97
C VAL A 180 12.32 -16.13 1.03
N LEU A 181 13.26 -15.25 0.67
CA LEU A 181 13.02 -14.14 -0.25
C LEU A 181 12.66 -14.62 -1.66
N SER A 182 13.41 -15.60 -2.19
CA SER A 182 13.02 -16.30 -3.43
C SER A 182 11.66 -16.99 -3.23
N ALA A 183 11.43 -17.61 -2.07
CA ALA A 183 10.19 -18.30 -1.74
C ALA A 183 8.94 -17.43 -1.94
N VAL A 184 9.03 -16.20 -1.50
CA VAL A 184 7.91 -15.27 -1.57
C VAL A 184 7.95 -14.36 -2.80
N LYS A 185 8.80 -14.68 -3.78
CA LYS A 185 8.99 -13.90 -5.02
C LYS A 185 9.24 -12.42 -4.74
N SER A 186 10.15 -12.12 -3.80
CA SER A 186 10.50 -10.75 -3.42
C SER A 186 9.30 -9.91 -2.91
N ASN A 187 8.27 -10.53 -2.32
CA ASN A 187 7.18 -9.81 -1.67
C ASN A 187 7.56 -9.45 -0.21
N PRO A 188 7.71 -8.16 0.16
CA PRO A 188 8.15 -7.75 1.49
C PRO A 188 7.24 -8.24 2.63
N ARG A 189 5.91 -8.17 2.42
CA ARG A 189 4.93 -8.55 3.43
C ARG A 189 5.01 -10.04 3.71
N GLN A 190 5.00 -10.86 2.65
CA GLN A 190 5.09 -12.31 2.78
C GLN A 190 6.46 -12.75 3.32
N PHE A 191 7.53 -12.02 2.98
CA PHE A 191 8.86 -12.25 3.53
C PHE A 191 8.86 -12.12 5.06
N MET A 192 8.44 -10.95 5.57
CA MET A 192 8.43 -10.69 7.02
C MET A 192 7.52 -11.63 7.80
N LEU A 193 6.34 -11.95 7.26
CA LEU A 193 5.44 -12.93 7.85
C LEU A 193 6.09 -14.32 7.90
N SER A 194 6.74 -14.75 6.82
CA SER A 194 7.40 -16.06 6.75
C SER A 194 8.57 -16.18 7.72
N LEU A 195 9.36 -15.12 7.92
CA LEU A 195 10.42 -15.11 8.94
C LEU A 195 9.85 -15.22 10.37
N THR A 196 8.71 -14.58 10.62
CA THR A 196 8.03 -14.66 11.91
C THR A 196 7.54 -16.09 12.16
N ASP A 197 6.86 -16.69 11.18
CA ASP A 197 6.39 -18.08 11.24
C ASP A 197 7.54 -19.07 11.47
N LEU A 198 8.67 -18.89 10.76
CA LEU A 198 9.89 -19.70 10.90
C LEU A 198 10.47 -19.60 12.31
N THR A 199 10.54 -18.40 12.86
CA THR A 199 11.07 -18.17 14.21
C THR A 199 10.18 -18.84 15.25
N ILE A 200 8.85 -18.76 15.09
CA ILE A 200 7.88 -19.45 15.95
C ILE A 200 8.05 -20.98 15.84
N LEU A 201 8.25 -21.51 14.64
CA LEU A 201 8.45 -22.94 14.42
C LEU A 201 9.75 -23.42 15.09
N ALA A 202 10.86 -22.70 14.92
CA ALA A 202 12.12 -22.99 15.59
C ALA A 202 11.96 -23.01 17.11
N TYR A 203 11.28 -21.99 17.66
CA TYR A 203 10.99 -21.91 19.10
C TYR A 203 10.18 -23.12 19.60
N LYS A 204 9.10 -23.50 18.90
CA LYS A 204 8.29 -24.68 19.25
C LYS A 204 9.08 -25.99 19.23
N LYS A 205 10.16 -26.05 18.46
CA LYS A 205 11.06 -27.21 18.35
C LYS A 205 12.26 -27.12 19.29
N ASN A 206 12.26 -26.16 20.23
CA ASN A 206 13.36 -25.86 21.14
C ASN A 206 14.69 -25.55 20.42
N GLN A 207 14.63 -25.03 19.19
CA GLN A 207 15.78 -24.56 18.44
C GLN A 207 16.00 -23.08 18.72
N LYS A 208 17.24 -22.70 18.99
CA LYS A 208 17.63 -21.29 19.23
C LYS A 208 17.85 -20.49 17.93
N GLN A 209 18.05 -21.21 16.82
CA GLN A 209 18.32 -20.65 15.50
C GLN A 209 17.43 -21.36 14.47
N VAL A 210 16.94 -20.61 13.49
CA VAL A 210 16.28 -21.13 12.29
C VAL A 210 17.36 -21.70 11.38
N ASN A 211 17.39 -23.03 11.25
CA ASN A 211 18.32 -23.77 10.43
C ASN A 211 17.59 -24.49 9.27
N ARG A 212 18.36 -25.13 8.38
CA ARG A 212 17.81 -25.83 7.20
C ARG A 212 16.68 -26.83 7.50
N PRO A 213 16.78 -27.70 8.53
CA PRO A 213 15.66 -28.58 8.89
C PRO A 213 14.36 -27.85 9.20
N ILE A 214 14.40 -26.75 9.96
CA ILE A 214 13.22 -25.93 10.28
C ILE A 214 12.67 -25.27 9.02
N LEU A 215 13.56 -24.74 8.16
CA LEU A 215 13.16 -24.14 6.89
C LEU A 215 12.45 -25.15 5.98
N LYS A 216 13.00 -26.37 5.87
CA LYS A 216 12.40 -27.46 5.08
C LYS A 216 10.99 -27.80 5.58
N GLU A 217 10.83 -27.98 6.88
CA GLU A 217 9.52 -28.26 7.47
C GLU A 217 8.52 -27.11 7.20
N PHE A 218 8.96 -25.86 7.38
CA PHE A 218 8.14 -24.69 7.11
C PHE A 218 7.71 -24.58 5.64
N LEU A 219 8.64 -24.75 4.70
CA LEU A 219 8.35 -24.64 3.27
C LEU A 219 7.36 -25.72 2.84
N LEU A 220 7.52 -26.94 3.33
CA LEU A 220 6.57 -28.04 3.08
C LEU A 220 5.18 -27.72 3.64
N GLN A 221 5.10 -27.18 4.86
CA GLN A 221 3.83 -26.80 5.48
C GLN A 221 3.13 -25.65 4.74
N LYS A 222 3.89 -24.66 4.28
CA LYS A 222 3.33 -23.43 3.71
C LYS A 222 3.05 -23.51 2.20
N PHE A 223 3.88 -24.25 1.46
CA PHE A 223 3.83 -24.28 -0.01
C PHE A 223 3.62 -25.69 -0.59
N GLY A 224 3.66 -26.74 0.23
CA GLY A 224 3.52 -28.14 -0.22
C GLY A 224 4.73 -28.66 -1.01
N GLU A 225 4.60 -29.86 -1.57
CA GLU A 225 5.65 -30.54 -2.36
C GLU A 225 5.86 -29.94 -3.76
N THR A 226 4.92 -29.12 -4.24
CA THR A 226 4.92 -28.54 -5.59
C THR A 226 5.63 -27.19 -5.68
N GLY A 227 6.31 -26.74 -4.62
CA GLY A 227 7.04 -25.47 -4.59
C GLY A 227 8.06 -25.31 -5.74
N PRO A 228 8.44 -24.07 -6.12
CA PRO A 228 9.44 -23.77 -7.13
C PRO A 228 10.78 -24.48 -6.95
N GLU A 229 11.38 -24.82 -8.08
CA GLU A 229 12.57 -25.68 -8.19
C GLU A 229 13.79 -25.14 -7.44
N GLU A 230 13.93 -23.81 -7.37
CA GLU A 230 15.00 -23.12 -6.63
C GLU A 230 15.01 -23.49 -5.13
N TRP A 231 13.84 -23.73 -4.53
CA TRP A 231 13.73 -24.04 -3.11
C TRP A 231 13.95 -25.54 -2.88
N ARG A 232 13.59 -26.39 -3.85
CA ARG A 232 13.86 -27.83 -3.82
C ARG A 232 15.35 -28.14 -3.90
N LYS A 233 16.14 -27.31 -4.58
CA LYS A 233 17.62 -27.42 -4.61
C LYS A 233 18.28 -27.05 -3.27
N SER A 234 17.52 -26.41 -2.38
CA SER A 234 17.94 -26.00 -1.04
C SER A 234 17.50 -26.99 0.06
N LEU A 235 16.72 -28.03 -0.31
CA LEU A 235 16.21 -29.12 0.55
C LEU A 235 17.20 -30.27 0.70
#